data_AF-A0AA88RQD7-F1
#
_entry.id   AF-A0AA88RQD7-F1
#
_cell.length_a   1.000
_cell.length_b   1.000
_cell.length_c   1.000
_cell.angle_alpha   90.00
_cell.angle_beta   90.00
_cell.angle_gamma   90.00
#
_symmetry.space_group_name_H-M   'P 1'
#
loop_
_entity.id
_entity.type
_entity.pdbx_description
1 polymer ?
#
loop_
_entity_poly.entity_id
_entity_poly.type
_entity_poly.pdbx_seq_one_letter_code
_entity_poly.pdbx_strand_id
1 'polypeptide(L)'
;MMYQQGCFAGDTVLRLAKDLVENNTGARVLVVYSEITAVTFRGPSDTHLDSLVGQALFDDGDVAVIVGADPDFSVERSLFQLVFAAQTILSDSDGAIYGHLREVGLTFHLLRDVPGLISKNIEKSLKKAFTPFRISDWNSLFWIAHSVAAVGDEDEGVVVLVEVEELDDVGMAGDEAEELVDGVSEEALVDGLAGKRGGGEAAVDDA
;
A
#
# COMPACT_ATOMS: atom_id res chain seq x y z
N MET A 1 2.08 -12.15 17.98
CA MET A 1 1.07 -12.48 16.95
C MET A 1 -0.07 -11.50 17.09
N MET A 2 -0.55 -10.93 15.98
CA MET A 2 -1.68 -10.00 15.97
C MET A 2 -2.82 -10.65 15.20
N TYR A 3 -4.03 -10.59 15.75
CA TYR A 3 -5.23 -11.15 15.15
C TYR A 3 -6.27 -10.06 14.94
N GLN A 4 -7.13 -10.24 13.93
CA GLN A 4 -8.29 -9.38 13.69
C GLN A 4 -7.95 -7.89 13.57
N GLN A 5 -6.81 -7.58 12.95
CA GLN A 5 -6.39 -6.20 12.70
C GLN A 5 -7.02 -5.63 11.43
N GLY A 6 -7.41 -6.48 10.46
CA GLY A 6 -7.97 -6.05 9.19
C GLY A 6 -6.90 -5.57 8.21
N CYS A 7 -7.30 -4.88 7.15
CA CYS A 7 -6.45 -4.65 5.97
C CYS A 7 -5.19 -3.80 6.21
N PHE A 8 -5.12 -3.00 7.27
CA PHE A 8 -3.92 -2.20 7.60
C PHE A 8 -2.85 -2.99 8.38
N ALA A 9 -3.10 -4.28 8.61
CA ALA A 9 -2.22 -5.14 9.39
C ALA A 9 -0.85 -5.35 8.75
N GLY A 10 -0.75 -5.32 7.41
CA GLY A 10 0.52 -5.38 6.67
C GLY A 10 1.51 -4.31 7.13
N ASP A 11 1.08 -3.06 7.19
CA ASP A 11 1.92 -1.95 7.64
C ASP A 11 2.19 -2.02 9.15
N THR A 12 1.21 -2.53 9.91
CA THR A 12 1.34 -2.72 11.35
C THR A 12 2.43 -3.73 11.70
N VAL A 13 2.49 -4.87 10.99
CA VAL A 13 3.53 -5.87 11.23
C VAL A 13 4.91 -5.35 10.84
N LEU A 14 5.04 -4.55 9.78
CA LEU A 14 6.30 -3.93 9.38
C LEU A 14 6.76 -2.89 10.40
N ARG A 15 5.85 -2.05 10.92
CA ARG A 15 6.15 -1.10 12.00
C ARG A 15 6.68 -1.81 13.25
N LEU A 16 6.04 -2.91 13.65
CA LEU A 16 6.51 -3.71 14.79
C LEU A 16 7.85 -4.39 14.50
N ALA A 17 8.02 -4.94 13.30
CA ALA A 17 9.27 -5.59 12.91
C ALA A 17 10.44 -4.61 12.93
N LYS A 18 10.25 -3.37 12.45
CA LYS A 18 11.23 -2.28 12.54
C LYS A 18 11.72 -2.08 13.98
N ASP A 19 10.81 -1.83 14.92
CA ASP A 19 11.17 -1.63 16.33
C ASP A 19 11.89 -2.86 16.92
N LEU A 20 11.45 -4.07 16.55
CA LEU A 20 12.06 -5.31 17.04
C LEU A 20 13.48 -5.49 16.52
N VAL A 21 13.75 -5.24 15.25
CA VAL A 21 15.08 -5.49 14.67
C VAL A 21 16.07 -4.38 15.04
N GLU A 22 15.63 -3.12 15.09
CA GLU A 22 16.50 -1.99 15.43
C GLU A 22 16.90 -2.02 16.92
N ASN A 23 16.02 -2.52 17.78
CA ASN A 23 16.27 -2.54 19.23
C ASN A 23 16.88 -3.87 19.74
N ASN A 24 17.19 -4.83 18.84
CA ASN A 24 17.78 -6.11 19.21
C ASN A 24 18.89 -6.48 18.22
N THR A 25 20.16 -6.24 18.59
CA THR A 25 21.32 -6.51 17.74
C THR A 25 21.35 -7.96 17.24
N GLY A 26 21.50 -8.13 15.92
CA GLY A 26 21.55 -9.44 15.26
C GLY A 26 20.18 -10.12 15.10
N ALA A 27 19.08 -9.47 15.48
CA ALA A 27 17.75 -10.03 15.27
C ALA A 27 17.40 -10.08 13.77
N ARG A 28 16.71 -11.17 13.40
CA ARG A 28 16.03 -11.33 12.12
C ARG A 28 14.60 -11.76 12.41
N VAL A 29 13.64 -10.96 11.98
CA VAL A 29 12.22 -11.17 12.25
C VAL A 29 11.57 -11.71 10.99
N LEU A 30 10.99 -12.91 11.09
CA LEU A 30 10.07 -13.43 10.10
C LEU A 30 8.69 -12.80 10.33
N VAL A 31 8.25 -12.00 9.37
CA VAL A 31 6.88 -11.49 9.30
C VAL A 31 6.09 -12.41 8.38
N VAL A 32 4.92 -12.85 8.83
CA VAL A 32 3.97 -13.61 8.02
C VAL A 32 2.61 -12.94 8.11
N TYR A 33 2.02 -12.67 6.96
CA TYR A 33 0.64 -12.21 6.81
C TYR A 33 -0.10 -13.23 5.96
N SER A 34 -1.18 -13.79 6.49
CA SER A 34 -1.96 -14.82 5.81
C SER A 34 -3.44 -14.56 6.09
N GLU A 35 -4.18 -14.46 5.01
CA GLU A 35 -5.62 -14.19 5.01
C GLU A 35 -6.33 -15.33 4.25
N ILE A 36 -7.42 -15.80 4.83
CA ILE A 36 -8.25 -16.86 4.25
C ILE A 36 -9.71 -16.45 4.42
N THR A 37 -10.43 -16.34 3.30
CA THR A 37 -11.82 -15.92 3.18
C THR A 37 -12.83 -16.92 3.73
N ALA A 38 -12.39 -18.11 4.14
CA ALA A 38 -13.24 -19.12 4.78
C ALA A 38 -14.07 -18.55 5.95
N VAL A 39 -13.55 -17.55 6.67
CA VAL A 39 -14.27 -16.92 7.79
C VAL A 39 -15.26 -15.84 7.34
N THR A 40 -15.12 -15.29 6.13
CA THR A 40 -15.95 -14.20 5.58
C THR A 40 -16.93 -14.68 4.52
N PHE A 41 -16.71 -15.85 3.92
CA PHE A 41 -17.51 -16.43 2.84
C PHE A 41 -18.96 -16.69 3.29
N ARG A 42 -19.93 -16.18 2.53
CA ARG A 42 -21.36 -16.41 2.77
C ARG A 42 -22.21 -16.19 1.53
N GLY A 43 -23.42 -16.73 1.55
CA GLY A 43 -24.41 -16.51 0.50
C GLY A 43 -24.86 -15.04 0.38
N PRO A 44 -25.32 -14.62 -0.81
CA PRO A 44 -25.78 -13.27 -1.07
C PRO A 44 -27.07 -12.94 -0.31
N SER A 45 -27.31 -11.64 -0.06
CA SER A 45 -28.52 -11.13 0.60
C SER A 45 -28.88 -9.73 0.10
N ASP A 46 -30.11 -9.56 -0.38
CA ASP A 46 -30.60 -8.27 -0.93
C ASP A 46 -30.63 -7.13 0.11
N THR A 47 -30.63 -7.48 1.39
CA THR A 47 -30.57 -6.54 2.52
C THR A 47 -29.15 -6.18 2.96
N HIS A 48 -28.11 -6.82 2.42
CA HIS A 48 -26.71 -6.65 2.82
C HIS A 48 -25.80 -6.53 1.59
N LEU A 49 -26.02 -5.48 0.78
CA LEU A 49 -25.25 -5.24 -0.45
C LEU A 49 -23.76 -4.96 -0.19
N ASP A 50 -23.42 -4.39 0.96
CA ASP A 50 -22.05 -4.22 1.44
C ASP A 50 -21.33 -5.57 1.62
N SER A 51 -22.05 -6.59 2.10
CA SER A 51 -21.50 -7.95 2.17
C SER A 51 -21.17 -8.50 0.78
N LEU A 52 -21.95 -8.16 -0.27
CA LEU A 52 -21.66 -8.58 -1.64
C LEU A 52 -20.37 -7.94 -2.17
N VAL A 53 -20.10 -6.68 -1.81
CA VAL A 53 -18.86 -6.00 -2.16
C VAL A 53 -17.67 -6.81 -1.65
N GLY A 54 -17.66 -7.19 -0.36
CA GLY A 54 -16.54 -7.99 0.14
C GLY A 54 -16.51 -9.43 -0.40
N GLN A 55 -17.64 -10.04 -0.79
CA GLN A 55 -17.59 -11.32 -1.52
C GLN A 55 -16.94 -11.19 -2.91
N ALA A 56 -16.98 -10.00 -3.52
CA ALA A 56 -16.36 -9.72 -4.80
C ALA A 56 -14.89 -9.29 -4.70
N LEU A 57 -14.46 -8.80 -3.53
CA LEU A 57 -13.14 -8.20 -3.34
C LEU A 57 -12.16 -9.06 -2.52
N PHE A 58 -12.65 -9.79 -1.52
CA PHE A 58 -11.77 -10.56 -0.65
C PHE A 58 -11.32 -11.84 -1.33
N ASP A 59 -10.04 -12.13 -1.20
CA ASP A 59 -9.40 -13.34 -1.72
C ASP A 59 -8.44 -13.92 -0.67
N ASP A 60 -8.03 -15.16 -0.89
CA ASP A 60 -7.06 -15.85 -0.07
C ASP A 60 -5.64 -15.45 -0.49
N GLY A 61 -4.73 -15.30 0.46
CA GLY A 61 -3.35 -14.99 0.14
C GLY A 61 -2.44 -15.02 1.35
N ASP A 62 -1.15 -15.24 1.09
CA ASP A 62 -0.11 -15.20 2.09
C ASP A 62 1.16 -14.53 1.56
N VAL A 63 1.86 -13.87 2.48
CA VAL A 63 3.16 -13.25 2.23
C VAL A 63 4.04 -13.41 3.45
N ALA A 64 5.33 -13.62 3.20
CA ALA A 64 6.35 -13.67 4.23
C ALA A 64 7.55 -12.80 3.85
N VAL A 65 8.05 -12.02 4.80
CA VAL A 65 9.25 -11.20 4.63
C VAL A 65 10.19 -11.38 5.82
N ILE A 66 11.49 -11.34 5.57
CA ILE A 66 12.52 -11.29 6.61
C ILE A 66 12.93 -9.83 6.78
N VAL A 67 12.80 -9.33 8.00
CA VAL A 67 13.22 -7.97 8.38
C VAL A 67 14.43 -8.08 9.29
N GLY A 68 15.43 -7.24 9.10
CA GLY A 68 16.64 -7.19 9.91
C GLY A 68 17.26 -5.79 9.89
N ALA A 69 18.05 -5.50 10.92
CA ALA A 69 18.96 -4.35 10.96
C ALA A 69 20.40 -4.83 10.80
N ASP A 70 21.29 -3.95 10.36
CA ASP A 70 22.72 -4.22 10.13
C ASP A 70 22.95 -5.47 9.25
N PRO A 71 22.61 -5.40 7.94
CA PRO A 71 22.75 -6.55 7.06
C PRO A 71 24.22 -6.97 6.89
N ASP A 72 24.47 -8.28 6.91
CA ASP A 72 25.77 -8.84 6.51
C ASP A 72 25.81 -8.93 4.99
N PHE A 73 26.33 -7.91 4.33
CA PHE A 73 26.39 -7.82 2.86
C PHE A 73 27.22 -8.95 2.19
N SER A 74 27.91 -9.80 2.94
CA SER A 74 28.54 -11.00 2.37
C SER A 74 27.55 -12.12 2.07
N VAL A 75 26.37 -12.11 2.72
CA VAL A 75 25.35 -13.16 2.61
C VAL A 75 23.91 -12.65 2.48
N GLU A 76 23.63 -11.40 2.86
CA GLU A 76 22.33 -10.75 2.81
C GLU A 76 22.30 -9.66 1.74
N ARG A 77 21.14 -9.54 1.07
CA ARG A 77 20.84 -8.45 0.14
C ARG A 77 19.56 -7.76 0.60
N SER A 78 19.69 -6.54 1.08
CA SER A 78 18.54 -5.70 1.42
C SER A 78 17.78 -5.31 0.15
N LEU A 79 16.44 -5.40 0.20
CA LEU A 79 15.56 -4.97 -0.90
C LEU A 79 15.02 -3.55 -0.69
N PHE A 80 14.59 -3.25 0.54
CA PHE A 80 14.05 -1.96 0.95
C PHE A 80 14.50 -1.64 2.37
N GLN A 81 14.47 -0.35 2.72
CA GLN A 81 14.75 0.14 4.08
C GLN A 81 13.49 0.77 4.69
N LEU A 82 13.14 0.33 5.89
CA LEU A 82 12.03 0.90 6.66
C LEU A 82 12.55 2.14 7.41
N VAL A 83 12.35 3.34 6.85
CA VAL A 83 12.87 4.58 7.46
C VAL A 83 11.93 5.11 8.54
N PHE A 84 10.64 5.19 8.23
CA PHE A 84 9.62 5.78 9.11
C PHE A 84 8.33 4.96 9.06
N ALA A 85 7.66 4.83 10.21
CA ALA A 85 6.36 4.19 10.30
C ALA A 85 5.43 4.96 11.24
N ALA A 86 4.19 5.21 10.79
CA ALA A 86 3.19 5.89 11.58
C ALA A 86 1.80 5.30 11.33
N GLN A 87 0.90 5.54 12.29
CA GLN A 87 -0.50 5.19 12.19
C GLN A 87 -1.32 6.37 12.71
N THR A 88 -2.52 6.56 12.14
CA THR A 88 -3.48 7.55 12.61
C THR A 88 -4.89 7.01 12.45
N ILE A 89 -5.81 7.52 13.28
CA ILE A 89 -7.25 7.35 13.09
C ILE A 89 -7.73 8.61 12.35
N LEU A 90 -8.56 8.44 11.32
CA LEU A 90 -9.07 9.55 10.53
C LEU A 90 -10.21 10.25 11.29
N SER A 91 -10.27 11.58 11.20
CA SER A 91 -11.42 12.32 11.73
C SER A 91 -12.70 11.91 11.00
N ASP A 92 -13.82 11.86 11.71
CA ASP A 92 -15.14 11.52 11.17
C ASP A 92 -15.24 10.14 10.50
N SER A 93 -14.37 9.19 10.91
CA SER A 93 -14.32 7.82 10.36
C SER A 93 -14.95 6.75 11.24
N ASP A 94 -15.60 7.14 12.34
CA ASP A 94 -16.25 6.18 13.24
C ASP A 94 -17.31 5.35 12.49
N GLY A 95 -17.22 4.02 12.64
CA GLY A 95 -18.11 3.09 11.95
C GLY A 95 -17.91 2.99 10.43
N ALA A 96 -16.89 3.62 9.84
CA ALA A 96 -16.65 3.56 8.39
C ALA A 96 -16.38 2.14 7.88
N ILE A 97 -15.62 1.36 8.67
CA ILE A 97 -15.36 -0.05 8.43
C ILE A 97 -15.46 -0.76 9.79
N TYR A 98 -16.26 -1.82 9.86
CA TYR A 98 -16.25 -2.68 11.05
C TYR A 98 -16.51 -4.13 10.70
N GLY A 99 -15.83 -5.01 11.44
CA GLY A 99 -15.98 -6.45 11.36
C GLY A 99 -16.50 -7.01 12.68
N HIS A 100 -17.49 -7.89 12.63
CA HIS A 100 -18.00 -8.61 13.78
C HIS A 100 -17.79 -10.11 13.60
N LEU A 101 -16.95 -10.70 14.45
CA LEU A 101 -16.90 -12.15 14.55
C LEU A 101 -18.11 -12.65 15.33
N ARG A 102 -18.95 -13.47 14.69
CA ARG A 102 -20.18 -14.05 15.23
C ARG A 102 -20.20 -15.55 14.96
N GLU A 103 -21.25 -16.23 15.44
CA GLU A 103 -21.50 -17.65 15.14
C GLU A 103 -21.63 -17.93 13.63
N VAL A 104 -21.99 -16.90 12.84
CA VAL A 104 -22.10 -16.94 11.38
C VAL A 104 -20.78 -16.56 10.66
N GLY A 105 -19.65 -16.61 11.36
CA GLY A 105 -18.35 -16.15 10.87
C GLY A 105 -18.14 -14.64 11.05
N LEU A 106 -17.20 -14.09 10.28
CA LEU A 106 -16.81 -12.68 10.31
C LEU A 106 -17.69 -11.87 9.36
N THR A 107 -18.66 -11.12 9.90
CA THR A 107 -19.46 -10.17 9.11
C THR A 107 -18.73 -8.84 9.00
N PHE A 108 -18.74 -8.21 7.83
CA PHE A 108 -18.12 -6.91 7.62
C PHE A 108 -19.16 -5.94 7.08
N HIS A 109 -19.02 -4.68 7.47
CA HIS A 109 -19.87 -3.58 7.07
C HIS A 109 -19.01 -2.41 6.64
N LEU A 110 -19.36 -1.84 5.49
CA LEU A 110 -18.64 -0.75 4.86
C LEU A 110 -19.60 0.42 4.69
N LEU A 111 -19.24 1.59 5.22
CA LEU A 111 -19.88 2.83 4.78
C LEU A 111 -19.43 3.14 3.35
N ARG A 112 -20.33 3.76 2.58
CA ARG A 112 -20.10 4.00 1.14
C ARG A 112 -18.93 4.94 0.84
N ASP A 113 -18.52 5.80 1.78
CA ASP A 113 -17.57 6.90 1.53
C ASP A 113 -16.18 6.66 2.16
N VAL A 114 -15.76 5.40 2.29
CA VAL A 114 -14.38 5.08 2.73
C VAL A 114 -13.32 5.71 1.82
N PRO A 115 -13.41 5.64 0.48
CA PRO A 115 -12.44 6.31 -0.40
C PRO A 115 -12.36 7.82 -0.18
N GLY A 116 -13.50 8.51 -0.03
CA GLY A 116 -13.55 9.94 0.25
C GLY A 116 -12.95 10.33 1.61
N LEU A 117 -13.12 9.49 2.63
CA LEU A 117 -12.44 9.67 3.93
C LEU A 117 -10.91 9.56 3.79
N ILE A 118 -10.41 8.62 3.00
CA ILE A 118 -8.97 8.42 2.78
C ILE A 118 -8.41 9.61 1.99
N SER A 119 -8.98 9.93 0.83
CA SER A 119 -8.48 11.00 -0.06
C SER A 119 -8.45 12.37 0.63
N LYS A 120 -9.46 12.68 1.45
CA LYS A 120 -9.51 13.92 2.24
C LYS A 120 -8.39 14.04 3.28
N ASN A 121 -7.87 12.92 3.79
CA ASN A 121 -6.93 12.91 4.92
C ASN A 121 -5.50 12.48 4.55
N ILE A 122 -5.28 11.86 3.38
CA ILE A 122 -3.99 11.27 3.02
C ILE A 122 -2.85 12.29 2.98
N GLU A 123 -3.11 13.49 2.48
CA GLU A 123 -2.11 14.56 2.38
C GLU A 123 -1.54 14.95 3.75
N LYS A 124 -2.36 14.88 4.81
CA LYS A 124 -1.90 15.14 6.18
C LYS A 124 -0.90 14.08 6.65
N SER A 125 -1.14 12.82 6.31
CA SER A 125 -0.21 11.71 6.62
C SER A 125 1.09 11.85 5.83
N LEU A 126 1.01 12.16 4.53
CA LEU A 126 2.17 12.42 3.68
C LEU A 126 3.03 13.56 4.23
N LYS A 127 2.41 14.72 4.51
CA LYS A 127 3.11 15.86 5.11
C LYS A 127 3.78 15.49 6.44
N LYS A 128 3.10 14.74 7.31
CA LYS A 128 3.67 14.31 8.59
C LYS A 128 4.91 13.42 8.39
N ALA A 129 4.86 12.50 7.43
CA ALA A 129 5.95 11.57 7.17
C ALA A 129 7.15 12.25 6.47
N PHE A 130 6.88 13.15 5.52
CA PHE A 130 7.89 13.66 4.58
C PHE A 130 8.42 15.06 4.88
N THR A 131 7.76 15.86 5.73
CA THR A 131 8.28 17.18 6.15
C THR A 131 9.70 17.09 6.75
N PRO A 132 10.04 16.10 7.61
CA PRO A 132 11.41 15.95 8.12
C PRO A 132 12.46 15.71 7.03
N PHE A 133 12.05 15.10 5.90
CA PHE A 133 12.90 14.78 4.75
C PHE A 133 12.89 15.87 3.66
N ARG A 134 12.13 16.95 3.85
CA ARG A 134 11.96 18.05 2.89
C ARG A 134 11.42 17.60 1.52
N ILE A 135 10.68 16.50 1.49
CA ILE A 135 9.99 16.02 0.29
C ILE A 135 8.56 16.58 0.30
N SER A 136 8.16 17.20 -0.81
CA SER A 136 6.82 17.77 -0.99
C SER A 136 6.19 17.47 -2.35
N ASP A 137 6.96 16.94 -3.31
CA ASP A 137 6.44 16.41 -4.56
C ASP A 137 6.16 14.92 -4.42
N TRP A 138 4.89 14.54 -4.35
CA TRP A 138 4.50 13.15 -4.15
C TRP A 138 4.74 12.28 -5.39
N ASN A 139 4.92 12.86 -6.58
CA ASN A 139 5.26 12.11 -7.80
C ASN A 139 6.74 11.71 -7.87
N SER A 140 7.59 12.30 -7.01
CA SER A 140 8.99 11.90 -6.88
C SER A 140 9.18 10.60 -6.08
N LEU A 141 8.10 10.09 -5.48
CA LEU A 141 8.09 8.89 -4.67
C LEU A 141 7.60 7.69 -5.48
N PHE A 142 8.12 6.52 -5.18
CA PHE A 142 7.42 5.28 -5.52
C PHE A 142 6.29 5.02 -4.52
N TRP A 143 5.28 4.26 -4.94
CA TRP A 143 4.07 4.05 -4.17
C TRP A 143 3.78 2.58 -3.94
N ILE A 144 3.46 2.26 -2.69
CA ILE A 144 2.82 1.02 -2.29
C ILE A 144 1.57 1.44 -1.53
N ALA A 145 0.41 1.06 -2.05
CA ALA A 145 -0.89 1.38 -1.47
C ALA A 145 -1.70 0.10 -1.31
N HIS A 146 -2.43 -0.04 -0.20
CA HIS A 146 -3.36 -1.16 -0.04
C HIS A 146 -4.50 -1.01 -1.04
N SER A 147 -4.56 -1.88 -2.03
CA SER A 147 -5.60 -1.88 -3.04
C SER A 147 -6.88 -2.52 -2.51
N VAL A 148 -7.97 -1.77 -2.61
CA VAL A 148 -9.32 -2.34 -2.69
C VAL A 148 -9.79 -2.05 -4.11
N ALA A 149 -10.17 -3.08 -4.87
CA ALA A 149 -10.62 -2.88 -6.25
C ALA A 149 -11.99 -2.17 -6.26
N ALA A 150 -12.02 -0.86 -6.05
CA ALA A 150 -13.14 -0.04 -6.44
C ALA A 150 -13.07 0.11 -7.96
N VAL A 151 -13.99 -0.58 -8.66
CA VAL A 151 -14.22 -0.40 -10.10
C VAL A 151 -14.51 1.08 -10.37
N GLY A 152 -13.55 1.79 -10.97
CA GLY A 152 -13.70 3.17 -11.44
C GLY A 152 -12.42 3.99 -11.27
N ASP A 153 -11.67 4.10 -12.36
CA ASP A 153 -10.49 4.92 -12.73
C ASP A 153 -10.06 6.22 -11.98
N GLU A 154 -10.55 6.60 -10.80
CA GLU A 154 -10.27 7.96 -10.29
C GLU A 154 -9.72 8.12 -8.86
N ASP A 155 -9.62 7.10 -8.01
CA ASP A 155 -9.02 7.30 -6.68
C ASP A 155 -8.36 6.03 -6.14
N GLU A 156 -7.05 5.91 -6.32
CA GLU A 156 -6.25 4.90 -5.63
C GLU A 156 -6.14 5.27 -4.14
N GLY A 157 -6.80 4.49 -3.29
CA GLY A 157 -6.73 4.64 -1.84
C GLY A 157 -5.34 4.29 -1.31
N VAL A 158 -4.59 5.31 -0.91
CA VAL A 158 -3.21 5.19 -0.45
C VAL A 158 -3.14 4.88 1.05
N VAL A 159 -2.35 3.89 1.44
CA VAL A 159 -1.72 3.82 2.77
C VAL A 159 -0.22 3.99 2.57
N VAL A 160 0.36 5.02 3.17
CA VAL A 160 1.76 5.40 2.94
C VAL A 160 2.66 4.60 3.88
N LEU A 161 3.36 3.62 3.33
CA LEU A 161 4.70 3.29 3.83
C LEU A 161 5.69 4.18 3.09
N VAL A 162 6.46 4.94 3.86
CA VAL A 162 7.61 5.68 3.33
C VAL A 162 8.80 4.74 3.37
N GLU A 163 8.97 3.99 2.29
CA GLU A 163 10.23 3.35 1.96
C GLU A 163 11.08 4.37 1.18
N VAL A 164 12.34 4.54 1.57
CA VAL A 164 13.29 5.41 0.85
C VAL A 164 14.59 4.63 0.65
N GLU A 165 15.13 4.83 -0.55
CA GLU A 165 16.36 4.33 -1.16
C GLU A 165 16.35 2.90 -1.73
N GLU A 166 16.33 2.88 -3.06
CA GLU A 166 16.94 1.86 -3.90
C GLU A 166 18.47 1.92 -3.70
N LEU A 167 19.08 0.79 -3.32
CA LEU A 167 20.54 0.67 -3.30
C LEU A 167 21.03 0.43 -4.73
N ASP A 168 21.39 1.50 -5.43
CA ASP A 168 22.27 1.38 -6.58
C ASP A 168 23.70 1.12 -6.07
N ASP A 169 24.18 -0.10 -6.31
CA ASP A 169 25.56 -0.53 -6.07
C ASP A 169 26.57 0.34 -6.83
N VAL A 170 27.12 1.41 -6.24
CA VAL A 170 28.53 1.81 -6.41
C VAL A 170 29.00 2.60 -5.19
N GLY A 171 29.95 2.05 -4.44
CA GLY A 171 30.59 2.77 -3.34
C GLY A 171 31.38 3.99 -3.81
N MET A 172 31.38 5.05 -2.99
CA MET A 172 32.52 5.88 -2.58
C MET A 172 32.02 7.22 -2.01
N ALA A 173 32.46 7.50 -0.78
CA ALA A 173 32.75 8.79 -0.14
C ALA A 173 31.97 10.07 -0.56
N GLY A 174 31.29 10.65 0.44
CA GLY A 174 31.51 12.02 0.96
C GLY A 174 31.43 13.22 0.00
N ASP A 175 30.50 14.13 0.30
CA ASP A 175 30.39 15.51 -0.18
C ASP A 175 30.37 15.69 -1.71
N GLU A 176 29.17 15.74 -2.30
CA GLU A 176 28.79 16.63 -3.43
C GLU A 176 27.34 16.33 -3.87
N ALA A 177 26.37 17.06 -3.32
CA ALA A 177 24.99 17.09 -3.80
C ALA A 177 24.54 18.54 -3.97
N GLU A 178 25.25 19.28 -4.83
CA GLU A 178 24.81 20.52 -5.44
C GLU A 178 25.25 20.52 -6.91
N GLU A 179 24.43 19.97 -7.81
CA GLU A 179 24.22 20.49 -9.17
C GLU A 179 23.24 19.59 -9.94
N LEU A 180 22.55 20.18 -10.93
CA LEU A 180 21.65 19.58 -11.93
C LEU A 180 20.15 19.54 -11.58
N VAL A 181 19.61 20.73 -11.30
CA VAL A 181 18.33 21.13 -11.89
C VAL A 181 18.65 21.88 -13.18
N ASP A 182 18.46 21.25 -14.34
CA ASP A 182 18.00 21.97 -15.53
C ASP A 182 17.58 21.03 -16.68
N GLY A 183 16.35 21.24 -17.17
CA GLY A 183 16.00 21.00 -18.57
C GLY A 183 15.29 19.71 -18.94
N VAL A 184 14.01 19.54 -18.58
CA VAL A 184 13.03 18.95 -19.51
C VAL A 184 11.73 19.75 -19.47
N SER A 185 11.41 20.37 -20.60
CA SER A 185 10.24 21.21 -20.84
C SER A 185 8.94 20.40 -20.91
N GLU A 186 7.84 21.04 -20.50
CA GLU A 186 6.44 20.60 -20.43
C GLU A 186 5.80 20.01 -21.71
N GLU A 187 6.57 19.79 -22.79
CA GLU A 187 6.04 19.42 -24.11
C GLU A 187 6.22 17.94 -24.50
N ALA A 188 6.85 17.11 -23.65
CA ALA A 188 7.04 15.68 -23.93
C ALA A 188 5.95 14.75 -23.36
N LEU A 189 5.03 15.27 -22.53
CA LEU A 189 4.03 14.46 -21.81
C LEU A 189 2.69 14.28 -22.55
N VAL A 190 2.51 14.91 -23.72
CA VAL A 190 1.26 14.84 -24.49
C VAL A 190 1.36 13.88 -25.69
N ASP A 191 2.55 13.63 -26.25
CA ASP A 191 2.71 12.78 -27.45
C ASP A 191 2.91 11.28 -27.16
N GLY A 192 3.05 10.88 -25.89
CA GLY A 192 3.06 9.46 -25.49
C GLY A 192 1.68 8.79 -25.50
N LEU A 193 0.60 9.56 -25.51
CA LEU A 193 -0.78 9.08 -25.37
C LEU A 193 -1.54 8.89 -26.70
N ALA A 194 -0.94 9.20 -27.86
CA ALA A 194 -1.60 9.06 -29.17
C ALA A 194 -1.05 7.92 -30.06
N GLY A 195 -0.03 7.17 -29.59
CA GLY A 195 0.76 6.25 -30.43
C GLY A 195 0.28 4.78 -30.54
N LYS A 196 -0.91 4.41 -30.07
CA LYS A 196 -1.47 3.04 -30.25
C LYS A 196 -2.97 3.06 -30.55
N ARG A 197 -3.37 3.69 -31.65
CA ARG A 197 -4.61 3.34 -32.36
C ARG A 197 -4.30 3.11 -33.83
N GLY A 198 -3.78 1.93 -34.12
CA GLY A 198 -3.59 1.41 -35.47
C GLY A 198 -4.40 0.13 -35.66
N GLY A 199 -5.53 0.28 -36.36
CA GLY A 199 -6.31 -0.70 -37.13
C GLY A 199 -6.18 -2.20 -36.85
N GLY A 200 -7.31 -2.80 -36.49
CA GLY A 200 -7.56 -4.23 -36.53
C GLY A 200 -9.06 -4.51 -36.44
N GLU A 201 -9.78 -4.15 -37.49
CA GLU A 201 -11.19 -4.49 -37.70
C GLU A 201 -11.31 -6.01 -37.83
N ALA A 202 -11.95 -6.67 -36.86
CA ALA A 202 -12.36 -8.06 -36.97
C ALA A 202 -13.88 -8.11 -36.94
N ALA A 203 -14.42 -8.62 -38.04
CA ALA A 203 -15.82 -8.63 -38.41
C ALA A 203 -16.70 -9.38 -37.40
N VAL A 204 -17.90 -8.84 -37.26
CA VAL A 204 -19.12 -9.52 -36.81
C VAL A 204 -19.36 -10.73 -37.71
N ASP A 205 -19.64 -11.89 -37.12
CA ASP A 205 -20.47 -12.89 -37.78
C ASP A 205 -21.42 -13.53 -36.77
N ASP A 206 -22.71 -13.40 -37.07
CA ASP A 206 -23.85 -13.99 -36.38
C ASP A 206 -23.93 -15.49 -36.72
N ALA A 207 -24.08 -16.33 -35.70
CA ALA A 207 -24.81 -17.62 -35.77
C ALA A 207 -25.18 -18.12 -34.37
#